data_AF-A0A2V9JK74-F1
#
_entry.id   AF-A0A2V9JK74-F1
#
_cell.length_a   1.000
_cell.length_b   1.000
_cell.length_c   1.000
_cell.angle_alpha   90.00
_cell.angle_beta   90.00
_cell.angle_gamma   90.00
#
_symmetry.space_group_name_H-M   'P 1'
#
loop_
_entity.id
_entity.type
_entity.pdbx_description
1 polymer ?
#
loop_
_entity_poly.entity_id
_entity_poly.type
_entity_poly.pdbx_seq_one_letter_code
_entity_poly.pdbx_strand_id
1 'polypeptide(L)'
;MKRLACALALVALAFQKQPSRDRAPGPAAGSGYLLPNGWTITPAGEQIAVGDLPLALVLHPDGKRLLVSNNGNGVQSIEVLDIAARKTVARAQVDKTWVGLATSADGGRV
;
A
#
# COMPACT_ATOMS: atom_id res chain seq x y z
N MET A 1 45.52 10.90 -31.78
CA MET A 1 44.14 10.38 -31.96
C MET A 1 43.73 9.25 -31.00
N LYS A 2 44.65 8.40 -30.51
CA LYS A 2 44.29 7.31 -29.56
C LYS A 2 43.86 7.77 -28.15
N ARG A 3 44.39 8.90 -27.66
CA ARG A 3 44.06 9.45 -26.32
C ARG A 3 42.65 10.07 -26.24
N LEU A 4 42.13 10.55 -27.37
CA LEU A 4 40.79 11.15 -27.45
C LEU A 4 39.68 10.08 -27.41
N ALA A 5 39.95 8.90 -27.98
CA ALA A 5 39.02 7.76 -27.97
C ALA A 5 38.82 7.17 -26.55
N CYS A 6 39.86 7.15 -25.71
CA CYS A 6 39.73 6.73 -24.30
C CYS A 6 38.87 7.69 -23.46
N ALA A 7 38.96 9.00 -23.72
CA ALA A 7 38.20 9.99 -22.98
C ALA A 7 36.69 9.93 -23.30
N LEU A 8 36.32 9.68 -24.56
CA LEU A 8 34.91 9.48 -24.94
C LEU A 8 34.34 8.16 -24.41
N ALA A 9 35.13 7.09 -24.35
CA ALA A 9 34.68 5.81 -23.81
C ALA A 9 34.38 5.87 -22.30
N LEU A 10 35.18 6.63 -21.53
CA LEU A 10 34.96 6.83 -20.09
C LEU A 10 33.69 7.65 -19.79
N VAL A 11 33.35 8.64 -20.62
CA VAL A 11 32.11 9.42 -20.48
C VAL A 11 30.87 8.58 -20.83
N ALA A 12 30.96 7.69 -21.82
CA ALA A 12 29.85 6.80 -22.20
C ALA A 12 29.52 5.75 -21.10
N LEU A 13 30.52 5.30 -20.33
CA LEU A 13 30.31 4.43 -19.17
C LEU A 13 29.67 5.15 -17.98
N ALA A 14 29.92 6.46 -17.81
CA ALA A 14 29.30 7.26 -16.74
C ALA A 14 27.81 7.55 -16.98
N PHE A 15 27.32 7.39 -18.22
CA PHE A 15 25.90 7.52 -18.58
C PHE A 15 25.18 6.18 -18.73
N GLN A 16 25.82 5.05 -18.39
CA GLN A 16 25.03 3.84 -18.19
C GLN A 16 24.08 4.11 -17.02
N LYS A 17 22.78 4.15 -17.33
CA LYS A 17 21.68 4.24 -16.38
C LYS A 17 21.91 3.14 -15.34
N GLN A 18 22.53 3.49 -14.21
CA GLN A 18 22.75 2.56 -13.11
C GLN A 18 21.38 1.94 -12.84
N PRO A 19 21.22 0.61 -12.88
CA PRO A 19 19.95 0.01 -12.50
C PRO A 19 19.74 0.47 -11.07
N SER A 20 18.79 1.38 -10.88
CA SER A 20 18.50 1.94 -9.57
C SER A 20 18.22 0.76 -8.66
N ARG A 21 19.09 0.52 -7.67
CA ARG A 21 18.91 -0.49 -6.63
C ARG A 21 17.77 -0.13 -5.67
N ASP A 22 16.98 0.88 -6.00
CA ASP A 22 15.84 1.33 -5.21
C ASP A 22 14.64 0.51 -5.62
N ARG A 23 14.64 -0.76 -5.23
CA ARG A 23 13.43 -1.56 -5.25
C ARG A 23 12.51 -0.95 -4.19
N ALA A 24 11.49 -0.23 -4.61
CA ALA A 24 10.53 0.37 -3.70
C ALA A 24 9.86 -0.74 -2.86
N PRO A 25 9.56 -0.50 -1.57
CA PRO A 25 8.76 -1.41 -0.77
C PRO A 25 7.42 -1.69 -1.47
N GLY A 26 6.99 -2.95 -1.47
CA GLY A 26 5.86 -3.35 -2.32
C GLY A 26 5.90 -4.81 -2.73
N PRO A 27 4.97 -5.23 -3.60
CA PRO A 27 5.00 -6.55 -4.22
C PRO A 27 6.37 -6.83 -4.86
N ALA A 28 7.02 -7.91 -4.43
CA ALA A 28 8.28 -8.38 -5.00
C ALA A 28 8.01 -9.26 -6.22
N ALA A 29 9.06 -9.56 -6.99
CA ALA A 29 8.95 -10.55 -8.06
C ALA A 29 8.60 -11.92 -7.43
N GLY A 30 7.49 -12.53 -7.86
CA GLY A 30 6.94 -13.75 -7.26
C GLY A 30 5.87 -13.47 -6.20
N SER A 31 5.79 -14.30 -5.17
CA SER A 31 4.76 -14.23 -4.12
C SER A 31 5.17 -13.42 -2.88
N GLY A 32 6.22 -12.60 -2.98
CA GLY A 32 6.80 -11.88 -1.84
C GLY A 32 6.38 -10.41 -1.75
N TYR A 33 6.60 -9.79 -0.60
CA TYR A 33 6.49 -8.35 -0.38
C TYR A 33 7.83 -7.82 0.16
N LEU A 34 8.44 -6.88 -0.55
CA LEU A 34 9.66 -6.21 -0.14
C LEU A 34 9.36 -5.19 0.95
N LEU A 35 10.08 -5.30 2.06
CA LEU A 35 10.02 -4.37 3.18
C LEU A 35 11.00 -3.22 3.00
N PRO A 36 10.78 -2.06 3.68
CA PRO A 36 11.71 -0.93 3.66
C PRO A 36 13.15 -1.25 4.10
N ASN A 37 13.35 -2.33 4.85
CA ASN A 37 14.67 -2.79 5.29
C ASN A 37 15.36 -3.76 4.30
N GLY A 38 14.79 -3.97 3.10
CA GLY A 38 15.34 -4.83 2.05
C GLY A 38 15.00 -6.32 2.16
N TRP A 39 14.32 -6.75 3.23
CA TRP A 39 13.86 -8.13 3.38
C TRP A 39 12.60 -8.39 2.54
N THR A 40 12.43 -9.62 2.06
CA THR A 40 11.19 -10.04 1.40
C THR A 40 10.46 -11.03 2.31
N ILE A 41 9.17 -10.78 2.54
CA ILE A 41 8.29 -11.69 3.30
C ILE A 41 7.25 -12.32 2.38
N THR A 42 6.86 -13.56 2.65
CA THR A 42 5.70 -14.17 2.01
C THR A 42 4.45 -13.77 2.80
N PRO A 43 3.44 -13.13 2.18
CA PRO A 43 2.19 -12.83 2.85
C PRO A 43 1.50 -14.09 3.36
N ALA A 44 0.93 -14.05 4.58
CA ALA A 44 0.13 -15.14 5.11
C ALA A 44 -1.25 -15.29 4.41
N GLY A 45 -1.64 -14.28 3.64
CA GLY A 45 -2.91 -14.23 2.90
C GLY A 45 -2.84 -13.21 1.78
N GLU A 46 -4.01 -12.83 1.25
CA GLU A 46 -4.11 -11.81 0.21
C GLU A 46 -4.11 -10.41 0.82
N GLN A 47 -3.37 -9.49 0.19
CA GLN A 47 -3.40 -8.08 0.56
C GLN A 47 -4.47 -7.38 -0.26
N ILE A 48 -5.40 -6.70 0.41
CA ILE A 48 -6.45 -5.91 -0.23
C ILE A 48 -6.02 -4.45 -0.16
N ALA A 49 -5.94 -3.78 -1.31
CA ALA A 49 -5.64 -2.35 -1.35
C ALA A 49 -6.79 -1.53 -0.75
N VAL A 50 -6.42 -0.58 0.11
CA VAL A 50 -7.33 0.38 0.76
C VAL A 50 -6.78 1.80 0.58
N GLY A 51 -7.43 2.80 1.17
CA GLY A 51 -6.97 4.18 1.18
C GLY A 51 -5.66 4.43 1.93
N ASP A 52 -5.29 5.71 1.99
CA ASP A 52 -4.02 6.16 2.56
C ASP A 52 -4.01 6.07 4.10
N LEU A 53 -2.89 5.60 4.65
CA LEU A 53 -2.62 5.40 6.08
C LEU A 53 -3.82 4.75 6.83
N PRO A 54 -4.11 3.46 6.58
CA PRO A 54 -5.14 2.76 7.35
C PRO A 54 -4.67 2.58 8.81
N LEU A 55 -5.47 3.02 9.79
CA LEU A 55 -5.08 2.99 11.22
C LEU A 55 -6.02 2.17 12.11
N ALA A 56 -7.28 2.00 11.74
CA ALA A 56 -8.20 1.13 12.46
C ALA A 56 -9.10 0.34 11.53
N LEU A 57 -9.56 -0.79 12.05
CA LEU A 57 -10.47 -1.71 11.39
C LEU A 57 -11.46 -2.28 12.40
N VAL A 58 -12.71 -2.43 11.99
CA VAL A 58 -13.75 -3.05 12.80
C VAL A 58 -14.59 -4.01 11.95
N LEU A 59 -14.81 -5.21 12.48
CA LEU A 59 -15.71 -6.18 11.85
C LEU A 59 -17.15 -5.74 12.12
N HIS A 60 -17.95 -5.65 11.05
CA HIS A 60 -19.38 -5.42 11.20
C HIS A 60 -20.04 -6.64 11.87
N PRO A 61 -21.08 -6.48 12.71
CA PRO A 61 -21.73 -7.60 13.41
C PRO A 61 -22.25 -8.76 12.54
N ASP A 62 -22.48 -8.52 11.26
CA ASP A 62 -22.87 -9.56 10.29
C ASP A 62 -21.71 -10.50 9.88
N GLY A 63 -20.47 -10.19 10.26
CA GLY A 63 -19.27 -10.96 9.93
C GLY A 63 -18.88 -10.95 8.45
N LYS A 64 -19.58 -10.18 7.61
CA LYS A 64 -19.37 -10.16 6.14
C LYS A 64 -18.60 -8.92 5.69
N ARG A 65 -18.65 -7.85 6.49
CA ARG A 65 -18.08 -6.57 6.15
C ARG A 65 -17.01 -6.15 7.15
N LEU A 66 -15.90 -5.64 6.65
CA LEU A 66 -14.85 -5.00 7.44
C LEU A 66 -14.86 -3.51 7.13
N LEU A 67 -14.95 -2.67 8.15
CA LEU A 67 -14.78 -1.23 7.96
C LEU A 67 -13.35 -0.83 8.29
N VAL A 68 -12.79 0.08 7.50
CA VAL A 68 -11.41 0.55 7.62
C VAL A 68 -11.39 2.08 7.64
N SER A 69 -10.69 2.67 8.61
CA SER A 69 -10.43 4.10 8.64
C SER A 69 -9.10 4.43 7.96
N ASN A 70 -9.17 5.28 6.93
CA ASN A 70 -8.01 5.77 6.19
C ASN A 70 -7.71 7.21 6.62
N ASN A 71 -6.51 7.43 7.13
CA ASN A 71 -6.12 8.59 7.95
C ASN A 71 -5.00 9.42 7.35
N GLY A 72 -4.67 9.17 6.09
CA GLY A 72 -3.50 9.74 5.45
C GLY A 72 -3.59 11.24 5.20
N ASN A 73 -2.54 11.76 4.55
CA ASN A 73 -2.47 13.18 4.16
C ASN A 73 -3.40 13.50 2.98
N GLY A 74 -3.84 12.48 2.25
CA GLY A 74 -4.80 12.63 1.15
C GLY A 74 -6.27 12.73 1.61
N VAL A 75 -7.16 12.14 0.83
CA VAL A 75 -8.59 12.04 1.16
C VAL A 75 -8.77 11.05 2.30
N GLN A 76 -9.29 11.54 3.43
CA GLN A 76 -9.64 10.70 4.57
C GLN A 76 -11.01 10.07 4.36
N SER A 77 -11.16 8.80 4.73
CA SER A 77 -12.36 8.04 4.43
C SER A 77 -12.59 6.86 5.35
N ILE A 78 -13.84 6.47 5.52
CA ILE A 78 -14.23 5.14 5.98
C ILE A 78 -14.54 4.28 4.75
N GLU A 79 -13.87 3.14 4.62
CA GLU A 79 -14.14 2.15 3.58
C GLU A 79 -14.85 0.93 4.15
N VAL A 80 -15.78 0.37 3.38
CA VAL A 80 -16.45 -0.90 3.69
C VAL A 80 -15.92 -1.94 2.70
N LEU A 81 -15.27 -2.97 3.22
CA LEU A 81 -14.81 -4.12 2.47
C LEU A 81 -15.81 -5.28 2.61
N ASP A 82 -16.12 -5.93 1.49
CA ASP A 82 -16.73 -7.25 1.49
C ASP A 82 -15.61 -8.30 1.62
N ILE A 83 -15.68 -9.11 2.67
CA ILE A 83 -14.63 -10.08 3.01
C ILE A 83 -14.59 -11.23 2.00
N ALA A 84 -15.76 -11.70 1.54
CA ALA A 84 -15.84 -12.82 0.62
C ALA A 84 -15.36 -12.43 -0.78
N ALA A 85 -15.77 -11.24 -1.23
CA ALA A 85 -15.38 -10.69 -2.52
C ALA A 85 -14.00 -10.01 -2.51
N ARG A 86 -13.38 -9.86 -1.34
CA ARG A 86 -12.04 -9.27 -1.13
C ARG A 86 -11.88 -7.89 -1.76
N LYS A 87 -12.90 -7.04 -1.64
CA LYS A 87 -12.92 -5.73 -2.29
C LYS A 87 -13.68 -4.69 -1.48
N THR A 88 -13.29 -3.44 -1.65
CA THR A 88 -14.06 -2.29 -1.16
C THR A 88 -15.38 -2.20 -1.93
N VAL A 89 -16.50 -2.16 -1.22
CA VAL A 89 -17.87 -2.06 -1.75
C VAL A 89 -18.52 -0.71 -1.48
N ALA A 90 -17.98 0.06 -0.52
CA ALA A 90 -18.38 1.44 -0.30
C ALA A 90 -17.22 2.27 0.26
N ARG A 91 -17.26 3.57 0.02
CA ARG A 91 -16.34 4.55 0.60
C ARG A 91 -17.12 5.81 0.96
N ALA A 92 -16.97 6.25 2.19
CA ALA A 92 -17.48 7.54 2.66
C ALA A 92 -16.28 8.44 2.96
N GLN A 93 -16.17 9.56 2.25
CA GLN A 93 -15.21 10.59 2.61
C GLN A 93 -15.65 11.26 3.90
N VAL A 94 -14.70 11.52 4.79
CA VAL A 94 -14.92 12.28 6.03
C VAL A 94 -13.83 13.34 6.15
N ASP A 95 -14.13 14.44 6.84
CA ASP A 95 -13.18 15.55 6.96
C ASP A 95 -11.92 15.13 7.73
N LYS A 96 -12.12 14.33 8.80
CA LYS A 96 -11.08 13.74 9.64
C LYS A 96 -11.52 12.37 10.16
N THR A 97 -10.75 11.32 9.89
CA THR A 97 -11.04 9.96 10.36
C THR A 97 -10.62 9.74 11.81
N TRP A 98 -9.50 10.33 12.26
CA TRP A 98 -8.86 9.99 13.54
C TRP A 98 -8.72 8.44 13.74
N VAL A 99 -8.08 7.98 14.81
CA VAL A 99 -7.79 6.53 14.94
C VAL A 99 -9.02 5.70 15.32
N GLY A 100 -9.94 6.23 16.13
CA GLY A 100 -11.04 5.43 16.72
C GLY A 100 -12.10 4.96 15.73
N LEU A 101 -12.52 3.69 15.81
CA LEU A 101 -13.62 3.12 15.03
C LEU A 101 -14.34 2.05 15.85
N ALA A 102 -15.68 2.09 15.91
CA ALA A 102 -16.50 1.10 16.62
C ALA A 102 -17.81 0.88 15.87
N THR A 103 -18.40 -0.30 16.01
CA THR A 103 -19.73 -0.62 15.46
C THR A 103 -20.76 -0.65 16.58
N SER A 104 -21.97 -0.20 16.32
CA SER A 104 -23.10 -0.50 17.22
C SER A 104 -23.42 -2.00 17.18
N ALA A 105 -23.97 -2.53 18.26
CA ALA A 105 -24.28 -3.96 18.36
C ALA A 105 -25.26 -4.44 17.29
N ASP A 106 -26.18 -3.57 16.85
CA ASP A 106 -27.12 -3.83 15.76
C ASP A 106 -26.53 -3.60 14.36
N GLY A 107 -25.29 -3.10 14.26
CA GLY A 107 -24.60 -2.79 13.00
C GLY A 107 -25.15 -1.56 12.26
N GLY A 108 -26.10 -0.84 12.84
CA GLY A 108 -26.73 0.33 12.21
C GLY A 108 -25.83 1.58 12.20
N ARG A 109 -24.75 1.60 13.00
CA ARG A 109 -23.84 2.74 13.15
C ARG A 109 -22.38 2.30 13.23
N VAL A 110 -21.53 3.21 12.74
CA VAL A 110 -20.08 3.21 12.85
C VAL A 110 -19.60 4.60 13.21
#